data_AF-A0AA39J513-F1
#
_entry.id   AF-A0AA39J513-F1
#
_cell.length_a   1.000
_cell.length_b   1.000
_cell.length_c   1.000
_cell.angle_alpha   90.00
_cell.angle_beta   90.00
_cell.angle_gamma   90.00
#
_symmetry.space_group_name_H-M   'P 1'
#
loop_
_entity.id
_entity.type
_entity.pdbx_description
1 polymer ?
#
loop_
_entity_poly.entity_id
_entity_poly.type
_entity_poly.pdbx_seq_one_letter_code
_entity_poly.pdbx_strand_id
1 'polypeptide(L)'
;MPRNLDIDKWIQIAKFTTTAGEMAPFPYIKGAAGCVTIILEAIEKAGKNDEDLQGLAEDIGTTMAIIKETIEVHGITSATHFHDICADFQTYLENLLSELHKTQRNLERKRFHRFLKTRKVADAINGYKQRMNDIKANYVIGLMTDARLEMPEMRDILSTRITDATEASRLSLTSTVNAQSCRIIDEIHSLQEIHREAREHTSRIFANQNRTGYFKGEFRDLAPGDIYLLQMEPHDHRHGYCTVESSNTVKLIRIYHIGNEEDVMKQLDHDIDVFLRPRHPNIAQVFGVCRSPNLPAIIFHGSMRVPVGKYLDDIPAQDLIPFCVKFLHDVQVCLVLEPEG
;
A
#
# COMPACT_ATOMS: atom_id res chain seq x y z
N MET A 1 4.90 58.49 15.29
CA MET A 1 5.60 57.39 15.98
C MET A 1 7.03 57.82 16.22
N PRO A 2 7.57 57.78 17.45
CA PRO A 2 8.97 58.13 17.65
C PRO A 2 9.83 56.95 17.19
N ARG A 3 10.61 57.16 16.12
CA ARG A 3 11.66 56.21 15.72
C ARG A 3 12.74 56.29 16.79
N ASN A 4 12.80 55.29 17.67
CA ASN A 4 13.94 55.12 18.54
C ASN A 4 15.08 54.55 17.67
N LEU A 5 15.79 55.45 17.00
CA LEU A 5 16.90 55.14 16.09
C LEU A 5 18.11 54.76 16.94
N ASP A 6 18.37 53.46 17.04
CA ASP A 6 19.46 52.94 17.85
C ASP A 6 20.77 52.92 17.05
N ILE A 7 21.56 53.98 17.19
CA ILE A 7 22.91 54.08 16.61
C ILE A 7 23.79 52.91 17.09
N ASP A 8 23.56 52.38 18.31
CA ASP A 8 24.30 51.23 18.83
C ASP A 8 24.09 49.99 17.95
N LYS A 9 22.85 49.73 17.52
CA LYS A 9 22.55 48.64 16.58
C LYS A 9 23.41 48.72 15.31
N TRP A 10 23.55 49.91 14.72
CA TRP A 10 24.36 50.10 13.52
C TRP A 10 25.85 49.90 13.80
N ILE A 11 26.34 50.35 14.95
CA ILE A 11 27.72 50.10 15.41
C ILE A 11 27.96 48.59 15.55
N GLN A 12 27.03 47.84 16.14
CA GLN A 12 27.15 46.39 16.29
C GLN A 12 27.17 45.67 14.94
N ILE A 13 26.30 46.07 14.01
CA ILE A 13 26.29 45.52 12.63
C ILE A 13 27.65 45.77 11.96
N ALA A 14 28.20 46.98 12.08
CA ALA A 14 29.48 47.32 11.47
C ALA A 14 30.66 46.55 12.10
N LYS A 15 30.70 46.40 13.43
CA LYS A 15 31.71 45.60 14.15
C LYS A 15 31.65 44.12 13.78
N PHE A 16 30.44 43.56 13.73
CA PHE A 16 30.24 42.18 13.29
C PHE A 16 30.73 42.01 11.85
N THR A 17 30.37 42.92 10.95
CA THR A 17 30.76 42.86 9.54
C THR A 17 32.28 43.01 9.37
N THR A 18 32.93 43.82 10.20
CA THR A 18 34.39 43.93 10.24
C THR A 18 35.03 42.59 10.63
N THR A 19 34.53 41.97 11.70
CA THR A 19 35.02 40.66 12.20
C THR A 19 34.79 39.55 11.18
N ALA A 20 33.60 39.51 10.56
CA ALA A 20 33.28 38.56 9.49
C ALA A 20 34.18 38.79 8.27
N GLY A 21 34.48 40.06 7.94
CA GLY A 21 35.41 40.44 6.88
C GLY A 21 36.88 40.09 7.17
N GLU A 22 37.26 39.85 8.44
CA GLU A 22 38.58 39.28 8.78
C GLU A 22 38.66 37.79 8.52
N MET A 23 37.54 37.08 8.67
CA MET A 23 37.44 35.65 8.46
C MET A 23 37.15 35.28 6.98
N ALA A 24 36.83 36.28 6.16
CA ALA A 24 36.45 36.12 4.76
C ALA A 24 37.47 36.82 3.82
N PRO A 25 37.60 36.40 2.55
CA PRO A 25 38.58 36.95 1.60
C PRO A 25 38.16 38.32 1.02
N PHE A 26 37.57 39.20 1.82
CA PHE A 26 36.98 40.47 1.36
C PHE A 26 37.56 41.68 2.12
N PRO A 27 38.82 42.06 1.86
CA PRO A 27 39.50 43.14 2.59
C PRO A 27 38.81 44.51 2.46
N TYR A 28 38.13 44.77 1.34
CA TYR A 28 37.36 45.99 1.09
C TYR A 28 36.10 46.11 1.97
N ILE A 29 35.44 44.98 2.29
CA ILE A 29 34.27 44.97 3.19
C ILE A 29 34.74 45.25 4.61
N LYS A 30 35.85 44.62 5.03
CA LYS A 30 36.48 44.89 6.32
C LYS A 30 36.84 46.37 6.45
N GLY A 31 37.53 46.94 5.45
CA GLY A 31 37.96 48.33 5.46
C GLY A 31 36.79 49.31 5.52
N ALA A 32 35.77 49.13 4.68
CA ALA A 32 34.55 49.93 4.72
C ALA A 32 33.82 49.83 6.08
N ALA A 33 33.60 48.60 6.58
CA ALA A 33 32.91 48.36 7.86
C ALA A 33 33.67 48.94 9.06
N GLY A 34 35.01 48.89 9.03
CA GLY A 34 35.87 49.51 10.04
C GLY A 34 35.69 51.04 10.06
N CYS A 35 35.70 51.68 8.89
CA CYS A 35 35.47 53.12 8.78
C CYS A 35 34.07 53.53 9.25
N VAL A 36 33.04 52.77 8.86
CA VAL A 36 31.66 52.95 9.30
C VAL A 36 31.57 52.90 10.84
N THR A 37 32.21 51.92 11.47
CA THR A 37 32.21 51.78 12.93
C THR A 37 32.74 53.04 13.61
N ILE A 38 33.88 53.56 13.15
CA ILE A 38 34.51 54.75 13.74
C ILE A 38 33.62 55.99 13.55
N ILE A 39 33.03 56.17 12.37
CA ILE A 39 32.15 57.32 12.09
C ILE A 39 30.88 57.26 12.92
N LEU A 40 30.24 56.09 13.04
CA LEU A 40 29.04 55.93 13.85
C LEU A 40 29.31 56.16 15.33
N GLU A 41 30.44 55.69 15.87
CA GLU A 41 30.86 56.01 17.24
C GLU A 41 31.13 57.50 17.43
N ALA A 42 31.68 58.17 16.42
CA ALA A 42 31.90 59.62 16.45
C ALA A 42 30.58 60.41 16.41
N ILE A 43 29.59 59.94 15.63
CA ILE A 43 28.23 60.50 15.61
C ILE A 43 27.54 60.28 16.96
N GLU A 44 27.62 59.07 17.53
CA GLU A 44 27.05 58.75 18.84
C GLU A 44 27.59 59.69 19.92
N LYS A 45 28.91 59.93 19.92
CA LYS A 45 29.58 60.86 20.82
C LYS A 45 29.25 62.33 20.55
N ALA A 46 28.85 62.70 19.33
CA ALA A 46 28.59 64.10 18.97
C ALA A 46 27.20 64.60 19.42
N GLY A 47 26.24 63.70 19.62
CA GLY A 47 24.98 64.04 20.27
C GLY A 47 23.84 63.10 19.86
N LYS A 48 23.38 62.26 20.79
CA LYS A 48 22.29 61.30 20.57
C LYS A 48 20.95 61.92 20.20
N ASN A 49 20.76 63.24 20.38
CA ASN A 49 19.47 63.93 20.19
C ASN A 49 19.41 64.76 18.90
N ASP A 50 20.38 64.62 18.00
CA ASP A 50 20.41 65.38 16.77
C ASP A 50 19.81 64.59 15.60
N GLU A 51 18.65 65.03 15.11
CA GLU A 51 17.90 64.32 14.06
C GLU A 51 18.67 64.23 12.73
N ASP A 52 19.41 65.27 12.34
CA ASP A 52 20.20 65.25 11.10
C ASP A 52 21.33 64.22 11.20
N LEU A 53 22.00 64.14 12.36
CA LEU A 53 23.06 63.16 12.59
C LEU A 53 22.50 61.74 12.75
N GLN A 54 21.31 61.58 13.34
CA GLN A 54 20.63 60.29 13.38
C GLN A 54 20.27 59.80 11.97
N GLY A 55 19.75 60.69 11.12
CA GLY A 55 19.47 60.38 9.71
C GLY A 55 20.73 59.98 8.95
N LEU A 56 21.83 60.70 9.16
CA LEU A 56 23.13 60.34 8.58
C LEU A 56 23.62 58.97 9.08
N ALA A 57 23.50 58.68 10.38
CA ALA A 57 23.87 57.39 10.94
C ALA A 57 23.01 56.24 10.38
N GLU A 58 21.70 56.48 10.18
CA GLU A 58 20.79 55.54 9.55
C GLU A 58 21.20 55.24 8.10
N ASP A 59 21.52 56.27 7.33
CA ASP A 59 21.93 56.12 5.94
C ASP A 59 23.27 55.36 5.82
N ILE A 60 24.25 55.68 6.67
CA ILE A 60 25.52 54.96 6.74
C ILE A 60 25.30 53.50 7.14
N GLY A 61 24.52 53.25 8.20
CA GLY A 61 24.25 51.91 8.70
C GLY A 61 23.49 51.05 7.69
N THR A 62 22.48 51.63 7.03
CA THR A 62 21.70 50.95 5.99
C THR A 62 22.56 50.60 4.78
N THR A 63 23.49 51.47 4.39
CA THR A 63 24.44 51.21 3.30
C THR A 63 25.24 49.93 3.57
N MET A 64 25.74 49.77 4.81
CA MET A 64 26.48 48.56 5.21
C MET A 64 25.57 47.32 5.31
N ALA A 65 24.32 47.50 5.77
CA ALA A 65 23.38 46.41 5.92
C ALA A 65 22.98 45.76 4.59
N ILE A 66 22.88 46.52 3.50
CA ILE A 66 22.59 46.00 2.15
C ILE A 66 23.63 44.95 1.76
N ILE A 67 24.92 45.24 2.00
CA ILE A 67 26.02 44.33 1.68
C ILE A 67 25.94 43.08 2.58
N LYS A 68 25.81 43.28 3.90
CA LYS A 68 25.72 42.17 4.86
C LYS A 68 24.58 41.22 4.52
N GLU A 69 23.37 41.75 4.32
CA GLU A 69 22.18 40.96 3.99
C GLU A 69 22.37 40.19 2.68
N THR A 70 22.91 40.83 1.65
CA THR A 70 23.08 40.17 0.35
C THR A 70 24.06 39.00 0.44
N ILE A 71 25.15 39.16 1.21
CA ILE A 71 26.14 38.12 1.45
C ILE A 71 25.59 37.00 2.33
N GLU A 72 24.81 37.32 3.36
CA GLU A 72 24.16 36.31 4.21
C GLU A 72 23.19 35.44 3.41
N VAL A 73 22.45 36.02 2.45
CA VAL A 73 21.47 35.30 1.65
C VAL A 73 22.09 34.52 0.49
N HIS A 74 23.08 35.10 -0.20
CA HIS A 74 23.59 34.57 -1.47
C HIS A 74 25.06 34.11 -1.43
N GLY A 75 25.70 34.23 -0.27
CA GLY A 75 27.05 33.73 -0.03
C GLY A 75 28.17 34.58 -0.66
N ILE A 76 29.35 33.98 -0.66
CA ILE A 76 30.65 34.58 -1.04
C ILE A 76 30.62 35.15 -2.46
N THR A 77 29.93 34.49 -3.39
CA THR A 77 29.84 34.94 -4.80
C THR A 77 29.19 36.31 -4.93
N SER A 78 28.21 36.65 -4.09
CA SER A 78 27.58 37.97 -4.15
C SER A 78 28.53 39.11 -3.73
N ALA A 79 29.51 38.83 -2.87
CA ALA A 79 30.39 39.85 -2.30
C ALA A 79 31.29 40.49 -3.36
N THR A 80 31.68 39.74 -4.40
CA THR A 80 32.55 40.22 -5.47
C THR A 80 31.88 41.32 -6.30
N HIS A 81 30.55 41.27 -6.46
CA HIS A 81 29.77 42.30 -7.16
C HIS A 81 29.78 43.65 -6.45
N PHE A 82 30.11 43.67 -5.15
CA PHE A 82 30.22 44.91 -4.37
C PHE A 82 31.67 45.42 -4.25
N HIS A 83 32.65 44.78 -4.89
CA HIS A 83 34.07 45.13 -4.75
C HIS A 83 34.33 46.62 -4.98
N ASP A 84 34.02 47.12 -6.17
CA ASP A 84 34.37 48.47 -6.59
C ASP A 84 33.63 49.52 -5.74
N ILE A 85 32.33 49.31 -5.51
CA ILE A 85 31.52 50.25 -4.74
C ILE A 85 31.95 50.30 -3.27
N CYS A 86 32.41 49.18 -2.69
CA CYS A 86 32.92 49.15 -1.32
C CYS A 86 34.30 49.79 -1.21
N ALA A 87 35.18 49.57 -2.19
CA ALA A 87 36.50 50.20 -2.22
C ALA A 87 36.39 51.74 -2.35
N ASP A 88 35.50 52.21 -3.24
CA ASP A 88 35.17 53.63 -3.37
C ASP A 88 34.58 54.19 -2.08
N PHE A 89 33.64 53.45 -1.47
CA PHE A 89 32.99 53.86 -0.23
C PHE A 89 33.97 53.95 0.92
N GLN A 90 34.84 52.95 1.08
CA GLN A 90 35.93 52.96 2.05
C GLN A 90 36.81 54.20 1.85
N THR A 91 37.28 54.44 0.63
CA THR A 91 38.13 55.60 0.31
C THR A 91 37.43 56.92 0.67
N TYR A 92 36.14 57.03 0.39
CA TYR A 92 35.34 58.19 0.80
C TYR A 92 35.27 58.35 2.31
N LEU A 93 35.00 57.27 3.05
CA LEU A 93 34.91 57.30 4.51
C LEU A 93 36.27 57.57 5.18
N GLU A 94 37.37 57.07 4.63
CA GLU A 94 38.73 57.36 5.11
C GLU A 94 39.08 58.84 4.92
N ASN A 95 38.75 59.41 3.77
CA ASN A 95 38.91 60.85 3.52
C ASN A 95 38.03 61.67 4.47
N LEU A 96 36.78 61.23 4.69
CA LEU A 96 35.89 61.85 5.65
C LEU A 96 36.50 61.82 7.07
N LEU A 97 36.99 60.66 7.52
CA LEU A 97 37.68 60.49 8.81
C LEU A 97 38.91 61.40 8.93
N SER A 98 39.71 61.54 7.88
CA SER A 98 40.87 62.44 7.86
C SER A 98 40.45 63.91 8.05
N GLU A 99 39.41 64.36 7.35
CA GLU A 99 38.84 65.71 7.53
C GLU A 99 38.24 65.90 8.94
N LEU A 100 37.61 64.86 9.49
CA LEU A 100 37.12 64.86 10.87
C LEU A 100 38.27 64.99 11.89
N HIS A 101 39.38 64.28 11.71
CA HIS A 101 40.53 64.38 12.62
C HIS A 101 41.25 65.73 12.54
N LYS A 102 41.34 66.34 11.35
CA LYS A 102 41.87 67.71 11.17
C LYS A 102 41.03 68.75 11.90
N THR A 103 39.70 68.58 11.88
CA THR A 103 38.76 69.47 12.56
C THR A 103 38.69 69.21 14.07
N GLN A 104 38.98 67.99 14.54
CA GLN A 104 39.01 67.63 15.95
C GLN A 104 40.20 68.22 16.73
N ARG A 105 41.38 68.36 16.09
CA ARG A 105 42.58 68.97 16.74
C ARG A 105 42.45 70.48 16.98
N ASN A 106 41.53 71.15 16.30
CA ASN A 106 41.27 72.58 16.44
C ASN A 106 39.92 72.77 17.13
N LEU A 107 39.94 72.88 18.46
CA LEU A 107 38.81 73.24 19.36
C LEU A 107 37.51 73.65 18.64
N GLU A 108 36.56 72.71 18.54
CA GLU A 108 35.15 72.84 18.92
C GLU A 108 34.33 71.67 18.35
N ARG A 109 33.74 70.86 19.24
CA ARG A 109 32.74 69.80 18.95
C ARG A 109 31.62 70.30 18.01
N LYS A 110 31.34 71.61 18.04
CA LYS A 110 30.38 72.31 17.16
C LYS A 110 30.80 72.35 15.69
N ARG A 111 32.10 72.44 15.38
CA ARG A 111 32.60 72.47 14.00
C ARG A 111 32.56 71.07 13.37
N PHE A 112 32.90 70.05 14.15
CA PHE A 112 32.71 68.63 13.80
C PHE A 112 31.25 68.35 13.44
N HIS A 113 30.34 68.77 14.31
CA HIS A 113 28.90 68.62 14.14
C HIS A 113 28.40 69.32 12.86
N ARG A 114 28.83 70.57 12.62
CA ARG A 114 28.45 71.33 11.42
C ARG A 114 28.97 70.69 10.13
N PHE A 115 30.15 70.08 10.16
CA PHE A 115 30.74 69.44 8.99
C PHE A 115 29.97 68.17 8.58
N LEU A 116 29.63 67.29 9.52
CA LEU A 116 28.84 66.09 9.23
C LEU A 116 27.44 66.42 8.72
N LYS A 117 26.85 67.52 9.21
CA LYS A 117 25.56 68.05 8.72
C LYS A 117 25.61 68.69 7.34
N THR A 118 26.78 68.79 6.71
CA THR A 118 26.83 69.34 5.37
C THR A 118 26.06 68.44 4.42
N ARG A 119 25.19 69.06 3.62
CA ARG A 119 24.39 68.36 2.61
C ARG A 119 25.25 67.49 1.68
N LYS A 120 26.47 67.93 1.40
CA LYS A 120 27.46 67.18 0.60
C LYS A 120 27.77 65.80 1.18
N VAL A 121 27.84 65.65 2.50
CA VAL A 121 28.09 64.35 3.15
C VAL A 121 26.86 63.46 3.03
N ALA A 122 25.68 63.97 3.39
CA ALA A 122 24.43 63.22 3.29
C ALA A 122 24.10 62.79 1.85
N ASP A 123 24.27 63.68 0.86
CA ASP A 123 24.03 63.39 -0.56
C ASP A 123 25.01 62.32 -1.07
N ALA A 124 26.28 62.37 -0.66
CA ALA A 124 27.27 61.38 -1.06
C ALA A 124 26.96 59.99 -0.47
N ILE A 125 26.65 59.89 0.83
CA ILE A 125 26.25 58.63 1.46
C ILE A 125 25.00 58.06 0.79
N ASN A 126 23.98 58.89 0.53
CA ASN A 126 22.78 58.44 -0.17
C ASN A 126 23.07 57.95 -1.60
N GLY A 127 24.04 58.57 -2.30
CA GLY A 127 24.52 58.07 -3.59
C GLY A 127 25.16 56.67 -3.50
N TYR A 128 25.92 56.37 -2.44
CA TYR A 128 26.46 55.02 -2.20
C TYR A 128 25.35 54.02 -1.87
N LYS A 129 24.42 54.39 -0.99
CA LYS A 129 23.24 53.58 -0.64
C LYS A 129 22.44 53.19 -1.87
N GLN A 130 22.18 54.14 -2.77
CA GLN A 130 21.45 53.87 -4.02
C GLN A 130 22.22 52.91 -4.93
N ARG A 131 23.50 53.19 -5.21
CA ARG A 131 24.32 52.33 -6.08
C ARG A 131 24.44 50.90 -5.55
N MET A 132 24.57 50.72 -4.24
CA MET A 132 24.60 49.38 -3.63
C MET A 132 23.26 48.65 -3.76
N ASN A 133 22.13 49.36 -3.62
CA ASN A 133 20.82 48.76 -3.88
C ASN A 133 20.66 48.37 -5.35
N ASP A 134 21.13 49.19 -6.29
CA ASP A 134 21.08 48.89 -7.71
C ASP A 134 21.90 47.62 -8.03
N ILE A 135 23.09 47.47 -7.41
CA ILE A 135 23.91 46.25 -7.53
C ILE A 135 23.16 45.04 -6.97
N LYS A 136 22.56 45.15 -5.77
CA LYS A 136 21.75 44.08 -5.18
C LYS A 136 20.61 43.66 -6.11
N ALA A 137 19.87 44.63 -6.65
CA ALA A 137 18.75 44.38 -7.56
C ALA A 137 19.20 43.67 -8.84
N ASN A 138 20.27 44.16 -9.48
CA ASN A 138 20.82 43.55 -10.69
C ASN A 138 21.31 42.12 -10.45
N TYR A 139 21.98 41.88 -9.33
CA TYR A 139 22.46 40.54 -8.95
C TYR A 139 21.29 39.57 -8.75
N VAL A 140 20.26 39.98 -7.99
CA VAL A 140 19.06 39.17 -7.77
C VAL A 140 18.32 38.88 -9.08
N ILE A 141 18.22 39.84 -9.99
CA ILE A 141 17.63 39.63 -11.32
C ILE A 141 18.45 38.63 -12.13
N GLY A 142 19.78 38.71 -12.10
CA GLY A 142 20.68 37.75 -12.74
C GLY A 142 20.42 36.32 -12.24
N LEU A 143 20.46 36.12 -10.92
CA LEU A 143 20.17 34.82 -10.30
C LEU A 143 18.81 34.26 -10.69
N MET A 144 17.76 35.08 -10.67
CA MET A 144 16.43 34.64 -11.08
C MET A 144 16.36 34.28 -12.57
N THR A 145 17.13 34.96 -13.40
CA THR A 145 17.17 34.71 -14.85
C THR A 145 17.91 33.41 -15.14
N ASP A 146 19.07 33.19 -14.54
CA ASP A 146 19.86 31.96 -14.70
C ASP A 146 19.05 30.73 -14.25
N ALA A 147 18.42 30.81 -13.07
CA ALA A 147 17.54 29.75 -12.59
C ALA A 147 16.39 29.45 -13.57
N ARG A 148 15.78 30.49 -14.17
CA ARG A 148 14.72 30.32 -15.18
C ARG A 148 15.21 29.71 -16.49
N LEU A 149 16.46 29.95 -16.88
CA LEU A 149 17.04 29.39 -18.10
C LEU A 149 17.46 27.94 -17.93
N GLU A 150 17.84 27.50 -16.73
CA GLU A 150 18.19 26.10 -16.45
C GLU A 150 16.98 25.18 -16.22
N MET A 151 15.85 25.73 -15.74
CA MET A 151 14.64 24.93 -15.46
C MET A 151 14.09 24.13 -16.67
N PRO A 152 14.04 24.66 -17.91
CA PRO A 152 13.56 23.91 -19.07
C PRO A 152 14.35 22.63 -19.32
N GLU A 153 15.68 22.68 -19.21
CA GLU A 153 16.54 21.50 -19.40
C GLU A 153 16.27 20.46 -18.32
N MET A 154 16.17 20.87 -17.06
CA MET A 154 15.83 19.97 -15.96
C MET A 154 14.45 19.34 -16.15
N ARG A 155 13.47 20.12 -16.63
CA ARG A 155 12.11 19.62 -16.92
C ARG A 155 12.12 18.58 -18.03
N ASP A 156 12.90 18.81 -19.09
CA ASP A 156 13.01 17.87 -20.21
C ASP A 156 13.70 16.56 -19.79
N ILE A 157 14.81 16.65 -19.04
CA ILE A 157 15.50 15.48 -18.45
C ILE A 157 14.56 14.69 -17.54
N LEU A 158 13.76 15.38 -16.73
CA LEU A 158 12.81 14.70 -15.86
C LEU A 158 11.68 14.05 -16.67
N SER A 159 11.15 14.74 -17.68
CA SER A 159 10.09 14.22 -18.54
C SER A 159 10.54 12.96 -19.27
N THR A 160 11.73 12.98 -19.87
CA THR A 160 12.32 11.83 -20.58
C THR A 160 12.49 10.63 -19.65
N ARG A 161 13.06 10.83 -18.45
CA ARG A 161 13.21 9.76 -17.46
C ARG A 161 11.88 9.16 -17.01
N ILE A 162 10.85 9.99 -16.82
CA ILE A 162 9.51 9.51 -16.46
C ILE A 162 8.93 8.66 -17.61
N THR A 163 9.06 9.12 -18.85
CA THR A 163 8.61 8.38 -20.03
C THR A 163 9.32 7.03 -20.15
N ASP A 164 10.65 7.00 -20.03
CA ASP A 164 11.46 5.78 -20.12
C ASP A 164 11.10 4.78 -19.02
N ALA A 165 10.98 5.25 -17.77
CA ALA A 165 10.59 4.39 -16.65
C ALA A 165 9.18 3.83 -16.80
N THR A 166 8.25 4.64 -17.33
CA THR A 166 6.87 4.23 -17.59
C THR A 166 6.83 3.15 -18.67
N GLU A 167 7.59 3.32 -19.75
CA GLU A 167 7.65 2.36 -20.85
C GLU A 167 8.33 1.05 -20.42
N ALA A 168 9.44 1.12 -19.67
CA ALA A 168 10.09 -0.07 -19.11
C ALA A 168 9.17 -0.86 -18.18
N SER A 169 8.43 -0.16 -17.31
CA SER A 169 7.43 -0.77 -16.43
C SER A 169 6.32 -1.45 -17.23
N ARG A 170 5.79 -0.76 -18.27
CA ARG A 170 4.77 -1.30 -19.16
C ARG A 170 5.23 -2.59 -19.84
N LEU A 171 6.44 -2.61 -20.41
CA LEU A 171 7.02 -3.77 -21.08
C LEU A 171 7.22 -4.94 -20.10
N SER A 172 7.72 -4.66 -18.89
CA SER A 172 7.90 -5.66 -17.84
C SER A 172 6.57 -6.31 -17.42
N LEU A 173 5.54 -5.50 -17.18
CA LEU A 173 4.20 -5.98 -16.84
C LEU A 173 3.60 -6.82 -17.98
N THR A 174 3.65 -6.33 -19.22
CA THR A 174 3.16 -7.09 -20.38
C THR A 174 3.87 -8.44 -20.52
N SER A 175 5.21 -8.48 -20.34
CA SER A 175 5.97 -9.73 -20.42
C SER A 175 5.56 -10.73 -19.32
N THR A 176 5.35 -10.25 -18.10
CA THR A 176 4.95 -11.08 -16.95
C THR A 176 3.54 -11.64 -17.13
N VAL A 177 2.60 -10.79 -17.55
CA VAL A 177 1.21 -11.19 -17.83
C VAL A 177 1.16 -12.23 -18.96
N ASN A 178 1.93 -12.03 -20.03
CA ASN A 178 2.00 -12.98 -21.13
C ASN A 178 2.58 -14.33 -20.67
N ALA A 179 3.70 -14.31 -19.94
CA ALA A 179 4.31 -15.54 -19.42
C ALA A 179 3.36 -16.31 -18.50
N GLN A 180 2.61 -15.60 -17.63
CA GLN A 180 1.63 -16.24 -16.75
C GLN A 180 0.41 -16.77 -17.52
N SER A 181 -0.04 -16.05 -18.56
CA SER A 181 -1.13 -16.51 -19.42
C SER A 181 -0.75 -17.81 -20.15
N CYS A 182 0.47 -17.92 -20.67
CA CYS A 182 0.95 -19.17 -21.28
C CYS A 182 0.95 -20.34 -20.29
N ARG A 183 1.43 -20.11 -19.05
CA ARG A 183 1.41 -21.14 -18.00
C ARG A 183 -0.01 -21.63 -17.68
N ILE A 184 -0.96 -20.71 -17.56
CA ILE A 184 -2.37 -21.05 -17.29
C ILE A 184 -2.93 -21.88 -18.45
N ILE A 185 -2.64 -21.51 -19.70
CA ILE A 185 -3.07 -22.28 -20.88
C ILE A 185 -2.50 -23.70 -20.85
N ASP A 186 -1.22 -23.87 -20.52
CA ASP A 186 -0.57 -25.18 -20.45
C ASP A 186 -1.17 -26.05 -19.31
N GLU A 187 -1.44 -25.46 -18.15
CA GLU A 187 -2.11 -26.14 -17.03
C GLU A 187 -3.52 -26.60 -17.41
N ILE A 188 -4.29 -25.75 -18.10
CA ILE A 188 -5.63 -26.11 -18.60
C ILE A 188 -5.54 -27.30 -19.57
N HIS A 189 -4.59 -27.30 -20.51
CA HIS A 189 -4.39 -28.42 -21.42
C HIS A 189 -4.01 -29.71 -20.67
N SER A 190 -3.12 -29.62 -19.68
CA SER A 190 -2.74 -30.79 -18.87
C SER A 190 -3.93 -31.36 -18.09
N LEU A 191 -4.79 -30.52 -17.53
CA LEU A 191 -5.99 -30.97 -16.82
C LEU A 191 -7.00 -31.63 -17.75
N GLN A 192 -7.17 -31.10 -18.97
CA GLN A 192 -8.03 -31.70 -19.99
C GLN A 192 -7.53 -33.09 -20.40
N GLU A 193 -6.22 -33.29 -20.49
CA GLU A 193 -5.61 -34.57 -20.79
C GLU A 193 -5.86 -35.59 -19.68
N ILE A 194 -5.61 -35.21 -18.41
CA ILE A 194 -5.92 -36.06 -17.24
C ILE A 194 -7.40 -36.43 -17.21
N HIS A 195 -8.30 -35.47 -17.49
CA HIS A 195 -9.73 -35.73 -17.54
C HIS A 195 -10.10 -36.72 -18.66
N ARG A 196 -9.45 -36.63 -19.83
CA ARG A 196 -9.64 -37.59 -20.92
C ARG A 196 -9.20 -38.99 -20.52
N GLU A 197 -7.99 -39.12 -19.96
CA GLU A 197 -7.46 -40.40 -19.50
C GLU A 197 -8.35 -41.02 -18.40
N ALA A 198 -8.80 -40.22 -17.44
CA ALA A 198 -9.72 -40.66 -16.39
C ALA A 198 -11.03 -41.18 -17.00
N ARG A 199 -11.60 -40.47 -17.99
CA ARG A 199 -12.81 -40.90 -18.70
C ARG A 199 -12.59 -42.21 -19.46
N GLU A 200 -11.47 -42.38 -20.15
CA GLU A 200 -11.13 -43.62 -20.86
C GLU A 200 -10.91 -44.79 -19.91
N HIS A 201 -10.15 -44.58 -18.84
CA HIS A 201 -9.91 -45.59 -17.80
C HIS A 201 -11.23 -46.03 -17.14
N THR A 202 -12.08 -45.06 -16.82
CA THR A 202 -13.43 -45.29 -16.30
C THR A 202 -14.26 -46.12 -17.29
N SER A 203 -14.22 -45.78 -18.59
CA SER A 203 -14.90 -46.55 -19.65
C SER A 203 -14.37 -47.99 -19.78
N ARG A 204 -13.05 -48.21 -19.63
CA ARG A 204 -12.43 -49.54 -19.63
C ARG A 204 -12.82 -50.37 -18.40
N ILE A 205 -12.88 -49.75 -17.23
CA ILE A 205 -13.40 -50.40 -16.00
C ILE A 205 -14.84 -50.87 -16.24
N PHE A 206 -15.70 -50.04 -16.82
CA PHE A 206 -17.08 -50.41 -17.12
C PHE A 206 -17.18 -51.56 -18.14
N ALA A 207 -16.39 -51.53 -19.20
CA ALA A 207 -16.34 -52.61 -20.19
C ALA A 207 -15.88 -53.95 -19.56
N ASN A 208 -14.98 -53.89 -18.58
CA ASN A 208 -14.48 -55.08 -17.88
C ASN A 208 -15.44 -55.58 -16.78
N GLN A 209 -16.15 -54.69 -16.08
CA GLN A 209 -17.16 -55.07 -15.08
C GLN A 209 -18.36 -55.80 -15.70
N ASN A 210 -18.75 -55.45 -16.93
CA ASN A 210 -19.78 -56.18 -17.69
C ASN A 210 -19.37 -57.63 -18.06
N ARG A 211 -18.12 -58.04 -17.82
CA ARG A 211 -17.63 -59.40 -18.11
C ARG A 211 -17.49 -60.29 -16.87
N THR A 212 -17.52 -59.72 -15.66
CA THR A 212 -17.43 -60.47 -14.40
C THR A 212 -18.75 -60.34 -13.65
N GLY A 213 -19.67 -61.26 -13.95
CA GLY A 213 -20.96 -61.34 -13.28
C GLY A 213 -20.83 -61.65 -11.80
N TYR A 214 -21.67 -61.00 -10.99
CA TYR A 214 -22.21 -61.54 -9.75
C TYR A 214 -23.55 -60.84 -9.43
N PHE A 215 -24.60 -61.68 -9.31
CA PHE A 215 -25.92 -61.45 -8.71
C PHE A 215 -27.10 -60.92 -9.57
N LYS A 216 -27.81 -61.92 -10.14
CA LYS A 216 -29.24 -62.02 -10.49
C LYS A 216 -30.10 -61.63 -9.26
N GLY A 217 -30.92 -60.58 -9.26
CA GLY A 217 -32.26 -60.52 -9.88
C GLY A 217 -33.33 -61.09 -8.91
N GLU A 218 -34.19 -60.21 -8.39
CA GLU A 218 -35.40 -60.44 -7.53
C GLU A 218 -35.19 -60.50 -6.00
N PHE A 219 -35.62 -59.44 -5.29
CA PHE A 219 -35.88 -59.49 -3.84
C PHE A 219 -37.17 -60.28 -3.58
N ARG A 220 -37.28 -60.91 -2.41
CA ARG A 220 -38.47 -61.73 -2.09
C ARG A 220 -39.61 -60.87 -1.54
N ASP A 221 -40.83 -61.14 -2.00
CA ASP A 221 -42.02 -60.70 -1.27
C ASP A 221 -42.29 -61.73 -0.16
N LEU A 222 -42.27 -61.28 1.09
CA LEU A 222 -42.33 -62.13 2.28
C LEU A 222 -43.67 -61.95 2.97
N ALA A 223 -44.28 -63.06 3.39
CA ALA A 223 -45.42 -63.00 4.27
C ALA A 223 -44.95 -62.72 5.71
N PRO A 224 -45.77 -62.09 6.57
CA PRO A 224 -45.43 -61.88 7.98
C PRO A 224 -45.07 -63.18 8.72
N GLY A 225 -45.69 -64.31 8.33
CA GLY A 225 -45.41 -65.63 8.90
C GLY A 225 -44.02 -66.17 8.57
N ASP A 226 -43.38 -65.66 7.52
CA ASP A 226 -42.05 -66.09 7.09
C ASP A 226 -40.94 -65.38 7.89
N ILE A 227 -41.30 -64.40 8.74
CA ILE A 227 -40.36 -63.51 9.44
C ILE A 227 -40.43 -63.76 10.94
N TYR A 228 -39.32 -64.22 11.50
CA TYR A 228 -39.18 -64.50 12.93
C TYR A 228 -38.27 -63.44 13.58
N LEU A 229 -38.85 -62.55 14.39
CA LEU A 229 -38.11 -61.50 15.10
C LEU A 229 -37.28 -62.09 16.25
N LEU A 230 -35.99 -61.75 16.29
CA LEU A 230 -35.08 -62.18 17.36
C LEU A 230 -34.95 -61.12 18.45
N GLN A 231 -34.61 -59.89 18.07
CA GLN A 231 -34.35 -58.79 19.00
C GLN A 231 -34.54 -57.44 18.31
N MET A 232 -35.17 -56.48 19.00
CA MET A 232 -35.26 -55.09 18.56
C MET A 232 -34.11 -54.26 19.12
N GLU A 233 -33.66 -53.24 18.39
CA GLU A 233 -32.63 -52.34 18.90
C GLU A 233 -33.18 -51.49 20.08
N PRO A 234 -32.41 -51.34 21.19
CA PRO A 234 -32.90 -50.72 22.42
C PRO A 234 -33.30 -49.24 22.28
N HIS A 235 -32.76 -48.54 21.28
CA HIS A 235 -32.93 -47.10 21.09
C HIS A 235 -33.61 -46.75 19.76
N ASP A 236 -33.92 -47.76 18.93
CA ASP A 236 -34.66 -47.59 17.69
C ASP A 236 -35.60 -48.77 17.49
N HIS A 237 -36.86 -48.60 17.91
CA HIS A 237 -37.92 -49.59 17.75
C HIS A 237 -38.32 -49.82 16.29
N ARG A 238 -37.64 -49.17 15.33
CA ARG A 238 -37.82 -49.43 13.89
C ARG A 238 -36.82 -50.45 13.37
N HIS A 239 -35.71 -50.72 14.06
CA HIS A 239 -34.68 -51.66 13.58
C HIS A 239 -34.52 -52.84 14.52
N GLY A 240 -34.20 -54.00 13.95
CA GLY A 240 -33.97 -55.22 14.71
C GLY A 240 -33.31 -56.31 13.89
N TYR A 241 -33.22 -57.48 14.51
CA TYR A 241 -32.68 -58.68 13.92
C TYR A 241 -33.79 -59.70 13.74
N CYS A 242 -33.84 -60.35 12.59
CA CYS A 242 -34.80 -61.42 12.31
C CYS A 242 -34.13 -62.61 11.61
N THR A 243 -34.80 -63.75 11.62
CA THR A 243 -34.56 -64.85 10.68
C THR A 243 -35.75 -64.95 9.74
N VAL A 244 -35.48 -65.27 8.48
CA VAL A 244 -36.54 -65.50 7.48
C VAL A 244 -36.61 -66.99 7.17
N GLU A 245 -37.81 -67.53 6.99
CA GLU A 245 -38.01 -68.92 6.57
C GLU A 245 -37.20 -69.21 5.30
N SER A 246 -36.53 -70.37 5.27
CA SER A 246 -35.57 -70.73 4.21
C SER A 246 -34.30 -69.85 4.13
N SER A 247 -33.98 -69.07 5.17
CA SER A 247 -32.68 -68.41 5.33
C SER A 247 -31.91 -68.97 6.53
N ASN A 248 -30.64 -69.33 6.32
CA ASN A 248 -29.74 -69.84 7.35
C ASN A 248 -28.90 -68.75 8.03
N THR A 249 -29.19 -67.47 7.77
CA THR A 249 -28.43 -66.33 8.32
C THR A 249 -29.37 -65.34 8.98
N VAL A 250 -28.93 -64.75 10.10
CA VAL A 250 -29.59 -63.60 10.72
C VAL A 250 -29.60 -62.42 9.74
N LYS A 251 -30.73 -61.72 9.68
CA LYS A 251 -30.98 -60.56 8.84
C LYS A 251 -31.25 -59.33 9.69
N LEU A 252 -31.03 -58.16 9.10
CA LEU A 252 -31.51 -56.90 9.66
C LEU A 252 -32.93 -56.65 9.15
N ILE A 253 -33.82 -56.21 10.01
CA ILE A 253 -35.17 -55.79 9.65
C ILE A 253 -35.39 -54.33 10.02
N ARG A 254 -36.03 -53.58 9.12
CA ARG A 254 -36.57 -52.26 9.38
C ARG A 254 -38.10 -52.32 9.29
N ILE A 255 -38.78 -52.02 10.39
CA ILE A 255 -40.23 -52.07 10.51
C ILE A 255 -40.81 -50.66 10.61
N TYR A 256 -41.89 -50.41 9.89
CA TYR A 256 -42.53 -49.10 9.79
C TYR A 256 -43.81 -49.09 10.64
N HIS A 257 -43.91 -48.21 11.65
CA HIS A 257 -44.98 -48.28 12.66
C HIS A 257 -45.70 -46.96 12.96
N ILE A 258 -45.59 -45.92 12.10
CA ILE A 258 -46.11 -44.59 12.45
C ILE A 258 -46.93 -43.98 11.33
N GLY A 259 -48.23 -43.78 11.58
CA GLY A 259 -49.10 -42.90 10.79
C GLY A 259 -50.34 -43.59 10.20
N ASN A 260 -50.94 -42.89 9.23
CA ASN A 260 -51.95 -43.45 8.34
C ASN A 260 -51.33 -44.60 7.53
N GLU A 261 -52.06 -45.70 7.32
CA GLU A 261 -51.61 -46.86 6.55
C GLU A 261 -51.08 -46.45 5.17
N GLU A 262 -51.76 -45.50 4.52
CA GLU A 262 -51.35 -44.99 3.21
C GLU A 262 -49.98 -44.28 3.26
N ASP A 263 -49.69 -43.53 4.31
CA ASP A 263 -48.42 -42.81 4.46
C ASP A 263 -47.27 -43.77 4.81
N VAL A 264 -47.58 -44.80 5.61
CA VAL A 264 -46.63 -45.88 5.94
C VAL A 264 -46.24 -46.66 4.68
N MET A 265 -47.23 -47.00 3.85
CA MET A 265 -46.98 -47.72 2.60
C MET A 265 -46.24 -46.86 1.58
N LYS A 266 -46.58 -45.56 1.47
CA LYS A 266 -45.81 -44.60 0.63
C LYS A 266 -44.35 -44.49 1.09
N GLN A 267 -44.10 -44.41 2.39
CA GLN A 267 -42.75 -44.37 2.93
C GLN A 267 -42.01 -45.69 2.69
N LEU A 268 -42.68 -46.82 2.85
CA LEU A 268 -42.12 -48.14 2.57
C LEU A 268 -41.71 -48.24 1.10
N ASP A 269 -42.60 -47.89 0.17
CA ASP A 269 -42.33 -47.95 -1.26
C ASP A 269 -41.22 -46.97 -1.67
N HIS A 270 -41.20 -45.77 -1.11
CA HIS A 270 -40.10 -44.81 -1.32
C HIS A 270 -38.76 -45.37 -0.85
N ASP A 271 -38.70 -45.92 0.36
CA ASP A 271 -37.47 -46.48 0.90
C ASP A 271 -37.02 -47.73 0.14
N ILE A 272 -37.95 -48.59 -0.30
CA ILE A 272 -37.64 -49.73 -1.18
C ILE A 272 -36.94 -49.23 -2.44
N ASP A 273 -37.51 -48.23 -3.11
CA ASP A 273 -36.91 -47.65 -4.31
C ASP A 273 -35.52 -47.06 -4.01
N VAL A 274 -35.34 -46.32 -2.91
CA VAL A 274 -34.04 -45.80 -2.48
C VAL A 274 -33.01 -46.91 -2.22
N PHE A 275 -33.39 -48.02 -1.59
CA PHE A 275 -32.47 -49.12 -1.26
C PHE A 275 -32.23 -50.11 -2.40
N LEU A 276 -33.13 -50.18 -3.39
CA LEU A 276 -32.93 -50.96 -4.60
C LEU A 276 -31.98 -50.29 -5.61
N ARG A 277 -31.84 -48.96 -5.52
CA ARG A 277 -30.99 -48.18 -6.44
C ARG A 277 -29.48 -48.46 -6.25
N PRO A 278 -28.85 -48.27 -5.08
CA PRO A 278 -27.41 -48.39 -4.94
C PRO A 278 -26.92 -49.86 -4.80
N ARG A 279 -26.16 -50.34 -5.79
CA ARG A 279 -25.57 -51.69 -5.81
C ARG A 279 -24.11 -51.70 -5.36
N HIS A 280 -23.88 -51.44 -4.06
CA HIS A 280 -22.52 -51.36 -3.51
C HIS A 280 -22.26 -52.43 -2.42
N PRO A 281 -21.08 -53.11 -2.40
CA PRO A 281 -20.75 -54.15 -1.42
C PRO A 281 -20.68 -53.67 0.04
N ASN A 282 -20.58 -52.35 0.26
CA ASN A 282 -20.59 -51.73 1.59
C ASN A 282 -21.94 -51.09 1.97
N ILE A 283 -22.99 -51.24 1.13
CA ILE A 283 -24.35 -50.77 1.42
C ILE A 283 -25.23 -51.99 1.68
N ALA A 284 -26.10 -51.91 2.70
CA ALA A 284 -27.02 -52.98 3.03
C ALA A 284 -27.92 -53.32 1.83
N GLN A 285 -27.84 -54.56 1.36
CA GLN A 285 -28.60 -55.04 0.20
C GLN A 285 -29.94 -55.62 0.66
N VAL A 286 -31.02 -55.28 -0.03
CA VAL A 286 -32.37 -55.78 0.28
C VAL A 286 -32.45 -57.28 -0.01
N PHE A 287 -32.81 -58.07 1.01
CA PHE A 287 -33.08 -59.51 0.94
C PHE A 287 -34.54 -59.78 0.55
N GLY A 288 -35.45 -59.01 1.13
CA GLY A 288 -36.88 -59.15 0.91
C GLY A 288 -37.67 -58.01 1.53
N VAL A 289 -38.94 -57.93 1.17
CA VAL A 289 -39.88 -56.91 1.63
C VAL A 289 -41.13 -57.62 2.14
N CYS A 290 -41.72 -57.14 3.23
CA CYS A 290 -43.06 -57.51 3.64
C CYS A 290 -43.95 -56.27 3.51
N ARG A 291 -44.95 -56.35 2.63
CA ARG A 291 -45.93 -55.27 2.39
C ARG A 291 -47.22 -55.43 3.19
N SER A 292 -47.28 -56.37 4.12
CA SER A 292 -48.47 -56.57 4.95
C SER A 292 -48.71 -55.35 5.85
N PRO A 293 -49.94 -54.83 5.95
CA PRO A 293 -50.28 -53.75 6.89
C PRO A 293 -49.95 -54.09 8.35
N ASN A 294 -49.93 -55.39 8.70
CA ASN A 294 -49.63 -55.86 10.04
C ASN A 294 -48.13 -55.88 10.37
N LEU A 295 -47.26 -55.87 9.34
CA LEU A 295 -45.80 -55.88 9.50
C LEU A 295 -45.12 -55.28 8.25
N PRO A 296 -45.29 -53.99 7.95
CA PRO A 296 -44.63 -53.37 6.82
C PRO A 296 -43.13 -53.25 7.12
N ALA A 297 -42.30 -53.95 6.33
CA ALA A 297 -40.88 -54.08 6.65
C ALA A 297 -39.97 -54.33 5.44
N ILE A 298 -38.72 -53.88 5.55
CA ILE A 298 -37.62 -54.21 4.63
C ILE A 298 -36.60 -55.07 5.38
N ILE A 299 -36.20 -56.19 4.76
CA ILE A 299 -35.22 -57.13 5.30
C ILE A 299 -33.94 -57.00 4.48
N PHE A 300 -32.78 -56.89 5.14
CA PHE A 300 -31.48 -56.74 4.49
C PHE A 300 -30.57 -57.97 4.70
N HIS A 301 -29.66 -58.20 3.76
CA HIS A 301 -28.60 -59.19 3.89
C HIS A 301 -27.54 -58.79 4.93
N GLY A 302 -27.23 -59.68 5.90
CA GLY A 302 -26.03 -59.61 6.75
C GLY A 302 -26.13 -58.73 8.01
N SER A 303 -25.04 -58.70 8.78
CA SER A 303 -24.88 -57.89 10.01
C SER A 303 -24.03 -56.63 9.75
N MET A 304 -24.70 -55.47 9.66
CA MET A 304 -24.24 -54.07 9.62
C MET A 304 -23.06 -53.68 8.72
N ARG A 305 -23.25 -52.63 7.89
CA ARG A 305 -22.29 -51.52 7.78
C ARG A 305 -23.05 -50.19 7.64
N VAL A 306 -23.13 -49.48 8.77
CA VAL A 306 -23.05 -48.02 8.94
C VAL A 306 -23.78 -47.16 7.89
N PRO A 307 -24.76 -46.31 8.26
CA PRO A 307 -25.38 -45.34 7.34
C PRO A 307 -24.31 -44.61 6.53
N VAL A 308 -24.53 -44.39 5.22
CA VAL A 308 -23.52 -43.82 4.29
C VAL A 308 -22.84 -42.59 4.90
N GLY A 309 -23.57 -41.74 5.63
CA GLY A 309 -23.00 -40.60 6.36
C GLY A 309 -21.90 -40.98 7.36
N LYS A 310 -22.14 -41.97 8.24
CA LYS A 310 -21.12 -42.43 9.20
C LYS A 310 -19.98 -43.20 8.51
N TYR A 311 -20.21 -43.83 7.36
CA TYR A 311 -19.14 -44.50 6.60
C TYR A 311 -18.23 -43.47 5.91
N LEU A 312 -18.80 -42.36 5.43
CA LEU A 312 -18.05 -41.23 4.87
C LEU A 312 -17.18 -40.52 5.91
N ASP A 313 -17.61 -40.49 7.18
CA ASP A 313 -16.83 -39.91 8.27
C ASP A 313 -15.58 -40.73 8.62
N ASP A 314 -15.62 -42.05 8.43
CA ASP A 314 -14.57 -43.00 8.84
C ASP A 314 -13.70 -43.54 7.69
N ILE A 315 -13.94 -43.11 6.44
CA ILE A 315 -13.21 -43.63 5.27
C ILE A 315 -11.79 -43.02 5.16
N PRO A 316 -10.74 -43.84 4.94
CA PRO A 316 -9.41 -43.33 4.65
C PRO A 316 -9.41 -42.45 3.40
N ALA A 317 -8.68 -41.32 3.42
CA ALA A 317 -8.68 -40.34 2.33
C ALA A 317 -8.32 -40.93 0.94
N GLN A 318 -7.51 -41.98 0.92
CA GLN A 318 -7.12 -42.71 -0.29
C GLN A 318 -8.27 -43.52 -0.92
N ASP A 319 -9.27 -43.91 -0.11
CA ASP A 319 -10.41 -44.72 -0.53
C ASP A 319 -11.67 -43.87 -0.77
N LEU A 320 -11.65 -42.59 -0.38
CA LEU A 320 -12.73 -41.63 -0.57
C LEU A 320 -13.03 -41.37 -2.04
N ILE A 321 -12.02 -41.09 -2.86
CA ILE A 321 -12.21 -40.81 -4.29
C ILE A 321 -12.73 -42.06 -5.03
N PRO A 322 -12.15 -43.27 -4.86
CA PRO A 322 -12.70 -44.50 -5.42
C PRO A 322 -14.15 -44.77 -4.99
N PHE A 323 -14.47 -44.53 -3.71
CA PHE A 323 -15.82 -44.68 -3.18
C PHE A 323 -16.80 -43.69 -3.82
N CYS A 324 -16.48 -42.40 -3.85
CA CYS A 324 -17.36 -41.38 -4.43
C CYS A 324 -17.61 -41.60 -5.92
N VAL A 325 -16.57 -41.99 -6.68
CA VAL A 325 -16.72 -42.30 -8.13
C VAL A 325 -17.63 -43.52 -8.33
N LYS A 326 -17.48 -44.55 -7.51
CA LYS A 326 -18.31 -45.77 -7.60
C LYS A 326 -19.75 -45.55 -7.11
N PHE A 327 -19.91 -44.79 -6.03
CA PHE A 327 -21.22 -44.43 -5.48
C PHE A 327 -22.00 -43.52 -6.43
N LEU A 328 -21.35 -42.51 -7.03
CA LEU A 328 -21.97 -41.65 -8.04
C LEU A 328 -22.40 -42.46 -9.28
N HIS A 329 -21.60 -43.42 -9.72
CA HIS A 329 -21.99 -44.35 -10.79
C HIS A 329 -23.23 -45.18 -10.40
N ASP A 330 -23.26 -45.76 -9.21
CA ASP A 330 -24.40 -46.59 -8.77
C ASP A 330 -25.69 -45.77 -8.64
N VAL A 331 -25.61 -44.48 -8.30
CA VAL A 331 -26.75 -43.55 -8.30
C VAL A 331 -27.14 -43.13 -9.74
N GLN A 332 -26.17 -42.90 -10.62
CA GLN A 332 -26.38 -42.38 -11.96
C GLN A 332 -26.88 -43.46 -12.95
N VAL A 333 -26.49 -44.72 -12.77
CA VAL A 333 -27.06 -45.87 -13.52
C VAL A 333 -28.54 -46.09 -13.20
N CYS A 334 -29.00 -45.69 -12.00
CA CYS A 334 -30.41 -45.74 -11.64
C CYS A 334 -31.25 -44.57 -12.19
N LEU A 335 -30.63 -43.44 -12.55
CA LEU A 335 -31.33 -42.30 -13.16
C LEU A 335 -31.50 -42.44 -14.69
N VAL A 336 -30.82 -43.40 -15.32
CA VAL A 336 -30.88 -43.65 -16.78
C VAL A 336 -31.91 -44.76 -17.14
N LEU A 337 -32.70 -45.23 -16.17
CA LEU A 337 -33.78 -46.19 -16.37
C LEU A 337 -35.14 -45.64 -15.90
N GLU A 338 -35.48 -44.41 -16.27
CA GLU A 338 -36.89 -44.05 -16.52
C GLU A 338 -37.13 -44.16 -18.03
N PRO A 339 -37.88 -45.16 -18.52
CA PRO A 339 -38.51 -45.03 -19.83
C PRO A 339 -39.68 -44.05 -19.68
N GLU A 340 -39.75 -43.06 -20.58
CA GLU A 340 -40.99 -42.33 -20.80
C GLU A 340 -42.13 -43.32 -21.01
N GLY A 341 -43.17 -43.21 -20.17
CA GLY A 341 -44.42 -43.94 -20.23
C GLY A 341 -45.49 -43.23 -19.44
#